data_AF-A0A524RTD5-F1
#
_entry.id   AF-A0A524RTD5-F1
#
_cell.length_a   1.000
_cell.length_b   1.000
_cell.length_c   1.000
_cell.angle_alpha   90.00
_cell.angle_beta   90.00
_cell.angle_gamma   90.00
#
_symmetry.space_group_name_H-M   'P 1'
#
loop_
_entity.id
_entity.type
_entity.pdbx_description
1 polymer ?
#
loop_
_entity_poly.entity_id
_entity_poly.type
_entity_poly.pdbx_seq_one_letter_code
_entity_poly.pdbx_strand_id
1 'polypeptide(L)'
;MGIASKSASRQARLDSELIAFLEQGLGLSSDAIDLGLRQSRTELAPLPITLWRYGLVSLRDLEAIYDWQERHGRWATVVDTAGRAGTVQ
;
A
#
# COMPACT_ATOMS: atom_id res chain seq x y z
N MET A 1 16.55 -13.95 -17.77
CA MET A 1 16.74 -13.03 -16.63
C MET A 1 15.76 -11.88 -16.82
N GLY A 2 14.64 -11.84 -16.09
CA GLY A 2 13.55 -10.90 -16.39
C GLY A 2 12.30 -11.09 -15.52
N ILE A 3 12.45 -10.98 -14.20
CA ILE A 3 11.33 -11.00 -13.25
C ILE A 3 11.45 -9.83 -12.26
N ALA A 4 11.46 -8.59 -12.74
CA ALA A 4 11.53 -7.43 -11.83
C ALA A 4 10.66 -6.22 -12.21
N SER A 5 9.76 -6.33 -13.21
CA SER A 5 9.00 -5.14 -13.66
C SER A 5 7.50 -5.14 -13.34
N LYS A 6 6.91 -6.26 -12.88
CA LYS A 6 5.46 -6.32 -12.60
C LYS A 6 5.07 -5.92 -11.17
N SER A 7 6.04 -5.88 -10.24
CA SER A 7 5.83 -5.59 -8.81
C SER A 7 6.05 -4.11 -8.48
N ALA A 8 7.06 -3.47 -9.08
CA ALA A 8 7.41 -2.08 -8.80
C ALA A 8 6.31 -1.09 -9.19
N SER A 9 5.63 -1.31 -10.32
CA SER A 9 4.51 -0.46 -10.77
C SER A 9 3.24 -0.64 -9.95
N ARG A 10 3.11 -1.76 -9.24
CA ARG A 10 1.99 -2.03 -8.32
C ARG A 10 2.28 -1.46 -6.94
N GLN A 11 3.52 -1.61 -6.46
CA GLN A 11 3.99 -1.02 -5.21
C GLN A 11 3.84 0.50 -5.23
N ALA A 12 4.30 1.17 -6.30
CA ALA A 12 4.21 2.62 -6.43
C ALA A 12 2.76 3.15 -6.48
N ARG A 13 1.80 2.38 -7.02
CA ARG A 13 0.37 2.75 -6.99
C ARG A 13 -0.25 2.57 -5.62
N LEU A 14 0.11 1.48 -4.93
CA LEU A 14 -0.33 1.23 -3.56
C LEU A 14 0.20 2.30 -2.60
N ASP A 15 1.39 2.85 -2.86
CA ASP A 15 1.95 3.95 -2.06
C ASP A 15 1.09 5.22 -2.17
N SER A 16 0.64 5.61 -3.37
CA SER A 16 -0.22 6.79 -3.55
C SER A 16 -1.60 6.63 -2.91
N GLU A 17 -2.26 5.47 -3.06
CA GLU A 17 -3.58 5.25 -2.46
C GLU A 17 -3.49 5.08 -0.94
N LEU A 18 -2.41 4.48 -0.45
CA LEU A 18 -2.16 4.38 0.98
C LEU A 18 -1.98 5.76 1.60
N ILE A 19 -1.18 6.63 0.97
CA ILE A 19 -0.99 8.01 1.45
C ILE A 19 -2.33 8.74 1.52
N ALA A 20 -3.18 8.63 0.48
CA ALA A 20 -4.50 9.23 0.50
C ALA A 20 -5.38 8.70 1.65
N PHE A 21 -5.33 7.39 1.93
CA PHE A 21 -6.01 6.80 3.07
C PHE A 21 -5.47 7.30 4.42
N LEU A 22 -4.14 7.46 4.55
CA LEU A 22 -3.53 7.99 5.76
C LEU A 22 -3.99 9.44 6.01
N GLU A 23 -4.01 10.29 4.97
CA GLU A 23 -4.46 11.68 5.08
C GLU A 23 -5.96 11.79 5.34
N GLN A 24 -6.79 11.13 4.54
CA GLN A 24 -8.25 11.30 4.58
C GLN A 24 -8.95 10.36 5.56
N GLY A 25 -8.45 9.14 5.71
CA GLY A 25 -9.04 8.10 6.56
C GLY A 25 -8.58 8.18 8.01
N LEU A 26 -7.30 8.47 8.24
CA LEU A 26 -6.73 8.57 9.60
C LEU A 26 -6.47 10.01 10.04
N GLY A 27 -6.63 11.01 9.16
CA GLY A 27 -6.40 12.41 9.51
C GLY A 27 -4.93 12.76 9.75
N LEU A 28 -3.99 11.97 9.23
CA LEU A 28 -2.57 12.27 9.34
C LEU A 28 -2.22 13.51 8.52
N SER A 29 -1.39 14.38 9.11
CA SER A 29 -0.81 15.50 8.38
C SER A 29 0.25 15.00 7.40
N SER A 30 0.38 15.67 6.25
CA SER A 30 1.39 15.36 5.24
C SER A 30 2.81 15.36 5.82
N ASP A 31 3.11 16.23 6.80
CA ASP A 31 4.40 16.25 7.51
C ASP A 31 4.69 14.95 8.29
N ALA A 32 3.66 14.38 8.92
CA ALA A 32 3.78 13.13 9.67
C ALA A 32 4.02 11.94 8.71
N ILE A 33 3.32 11.93 7.57
CA ILE A 33 3.49 10.90 6.54
C ILE A 33 4.90 10.98 5.93
N ASP A 34 5.35 12.18 5.61
CA ASP A 34 6.67 12.43 5.04
C ASP A 34 7.81 12.06 6.01
N LEU A 35 7.64 12.32 7.31
CA LEU A 35 8.52 11.80 8.35
C LEU A 35 8.56 10.26 8.35
N GLY A 36 7.38 9.61 8.35
CA GLY A 36 7.26 8.16 8.28
C GLY A 36 7.94 7.56 7.05
N LEU A 37 7.78 8.17 5.88
CA LEU A 37 8.38 7.73 4.61
C LEU A 37 9.90 7.87 4.58
N ARG A 38 10.45 8.91 5.20
CA ARG A 38 11.90 9.04 5.34
C ARG A 38 12.46 7.95 6.24
N GLN A 39 11.84 7.77 7.40
CA GLN A 39 12.33 6.81 8.39
C GLN A 39 12.15 5.36 7.92
N SER A 40 11.08 5.06 7.18
CA SER A 40 10.88 3.73 6.58
C SER A 40 12.02 3.36 5.62
N ARG A 41 12.55 4.34 4.86
CA ARG A 41 13.71 4.13 3.98
C ARG A 41 15.01 3.99 4.75
N THR A 42 15.23 4.83 5.76
CA THR A 42 16.44 4.80 6.60
C THR A 42 16.56 3.49 7.36
N GLU A 43 15.45 3.06 7.97
CA GLU A 43 15.41 1.89 8.86
C GLU A 43 15.10 0.59 8.11
N LEU A 44 14.87 0.66 6.79
CA LEU A 44 14.43 -0.45 5.94
C LEU A 44 13.20 -1.17 6.53
N ALA A 45 12.34 -0.40 7.19
CA ALA A 45 11.15 -0.86 7.88
C ALA A 45 9.89 -0.48 7.07
N PRO A 46 8.80 -1.26 7.16
CA PRO A 46 7.53 -0.87 6.55
C PRO A 46 7.03 0.48 7.08
N LEU A 47 6.43 1.28 6.20
CA LEU A 47 5.81 2.56 6.58
C LEU A 47 4.83 2.43 7.76
N PRO A 48 3.90 1.44 7.81
CA PRO A 48 2.95 1.33 8.93
C PRO A 48 3.65 1.15 10.28
N ILE A 49 4.67 0.29 10.34
CA ILE A 49 5.45 0.04 11.55
C ILE A 49 6.22 1.29 11.97
N THR A 50 6.74 2.03 11.00
CA THR A 50 7.48 3.27 11.26
C THR A 50 6.54 4.32 11.84
N LEU A 51 5.36 4.54 11.25
CA LEU A 51 4.38 5.49 11.77
C LEU A 51 4.01 5.17 13.24
N TRP A 52 3.82 3.89 13.57
CA TRP A 52 3.48 3.47 14.94
C TRP A 52 4.63 3.70 15.93
N ARG A 53 5.87 3.35 15.54
CA ARG A 53 7.05 3.53 16.40
C ARG A 53 7.33 4.98 16.76
N TYR A 54 7.02 5.90 15.85
CA TYR A 54 7.16 7.35 16.08
C TYR A 54 5.93 7.95 16.78
N GLY A 55 4.92 7.13 17.14
CA GLY A 55 3.70 7.58 17.81
C GLY A 55 2.77 8.42 16.93
N LEU A 56 2.95 8.35 15.60
CA LEU A 56 2.12 9.10 14.64
C LEU A 56 0.75 8.43 14.42
N VAL A 57 0.68 7.13 14.69
CA VAL A 57 -0.55 6.33 14.63
C VAL A 57 -0.68 5.46 15.87
N SER A 58 -1.91 5.20 16.31
CA SER A 58 -2.16 4.25 17.39
C SER A 58 -2.09 2.79 16.91
N LEU A 59 -2.11 1.83 17.83
CA LEU A 59 -2.19 0.41 17.46
C LEU A 59 -3.47 0.10 16.66
N ARG A 60 -4.59 0.77 16.96
CA ARG A 60 -5.86 0.60 16.24
C ARG A 60 -5.77 1.14 14.81
N ASP A 61 -5.09 2.26 14.64
CA ASP A 61 -4.86 2.84 13.31
C ASP A 61 -3.90 1.95 12.50
N LEU A 62 -2.89 1.38 13.16
CA LEU A 62 -1.98 0.40 12.56
C LEU A 62 -2.74 -0.82 12.02
N GLU A 63 -3.66 -1.38 12.81
CA GLU A 63 -4.57 -2.45 12.36
C GLU A 63 -5.39 -2.02 11.15
N ALA A 64 -5.99 -0.82 11.19
CA ALA A 64 -6.77 -0.29 10.07
C ALA A 64 -5.95 -0.10 8.79
N ILE A 65 -4.67 0.27 8.91
CA ILE A 65 -3.73 0.35 7.79
C ILE A 65 -3.50 -1.03 7.18
N TYR A 66 -3.24 -2.05 8.01
CA TYR A 66 -3.04 -3.41 7.53
C TYR A 66 -4.30 -3.99 6.88
N ASP A 67 -5.47 -3.77 7.49
CA ASP A 67 -6.77 -4.16 6.91
C ASP A 67 -7.04 -3.45 5.57
N TRP A 68 -6.65 -2.19 5.47
CA TRP A 68 -6.75 -1.44 4.21
C TRP A 68 -5.81 -2.04 3.15
N GLN A 69 -4.56 -2.34 3.52
CA GLN A 69 -3.57 -2.94 2.63
C GLN A 69 -3.95 -4.35 2.19
N GLU A 70 -4.57 -5.16 3.04
CA GLU A 70 -5.05 -6.50 2.65
C GLU A 70 -6.21 -6.40 1.64
N ARG A 71 -7.16 -5.50 1.88
CA ARG A 71 -8.29 -5.25 0.96
C ARG A 71 -7.83 -4.73 -0.41
N HIS A 72 -6.79 -3.90 -0.45
CA HIS A 72 -6.24 -3.32 -1.68
C HIS A 72 -5.02 -4.08 -2.23
N GLY A 73 -4.49 -5.08 -1.53
CA GLY A 73 -3.39 -5.93 -2.00
C GLY A 73 -3.84 -7.06 -2.95
N ARG A 74 -5.16 -7.28 -3.06
CA ARG A 74 -5.77 -8.43 -3.75
C ARG A 74 -6.24 -8.16 -5.19
N TRP A 75 -5.75 -7.12 -5.88
CA TRP A 75 -6.20 -6.80 -7.26
C TRP A 75 -5.17 -7.03 -8.37
N ALA A 76 -4.10 -7.79 -8.10
CA ALA A 76 -3.15 -8.16 -9.15
C ALA A 76 -3.56 -9.34 -10.03
N THR A 77 -4.52 -10.18 -9.64
CA THR A 77 -4.63 -11.53 -10.23
C THR A 77 -6.01 -12.07 -10.56
N VAL A 78 -7.13 -11.42 -10.26
CA VAL A 78 -8.44 -11.79 -10.82
C VAL A 78 -9.17 -10.47 -11.02
N VAL A 79 -9.43 -9.92 -12.20
CA VAL A 79 -10.06 -10.46 -13.39
C VAL A 79 -9.74 -9.44 -14.50
N ASP A 80 -8.77 -9.75 -15.35
CA ASP A 80 -8.75 -9.22 -16.70
C ASP A 80 -9.64 -10.17 -17.49
N THR A 81 -10.88 -9.76 -17.73
CA THR A 81 -11.71 -10.35 -18.78
C THR A 81 -11.06 -9.98 -20.10
N ALA A 82 -9.93 -10.61 -20.44
CA ALA A 82 -9.59 -10.80 -21.82
C ALA A 82 -10.79 -11.53 -22.43
N GLY A 83 -11.65 -10.73 -23.08
CA GLY A 83 -12.82 -11.16 -23.82
C GLY A 83 -12.40 -12.03 -24.99
N ARG A 84 -11.97 -13.26 -24.71
CA ARG A 84 -11.97 -14.36 -25.65
C ARG A 84 -13.18 -15.20 -25.31
N ALA A 85 -14.31 -14.85 -25.94
CA ALA A 85 -15.30 -15.84 -26.33
C ALA A 85 -14.62 -16.79 -27.33
N GLY A 86 -13.90 -17.78 -26.82
CA GLY A 86 -13.50 -18.95 -27.57
C GLY A 86 -14.55 -20.01 -27.34
N THR A 87 -15.48 -20.14 -28.28
CA THR A 87 -16.30 -21.34 -28.43
C THR A 87 -15.36 -22.53 -28.60
N VAL A 88 -15.34 -23.41 -27.61
CA VAL A 88 -14.89 -24.79 -27.80
C VAL A 88 -16.10 -25.56 -28.32
N GLN A 89 -15.89 -26.14 -29.51
CA GLN A 89 -16.73 -27.04 -30.34
C GLN A 89 -18.18 -27.29 -29.93
#